data_AF-A0A4Q4CLY9-F1
#
_entry.id   AF-A0A4Q4CLY9-F1
#
_cell.length_a   1.000
_cell.length_b   1.000
_cell.length_c   1.000
_cell.angle_alpha   90.00
_cell.angle_beta   90.00
_cell.angle_gamma   90.00
#
_symmetry.space_group_name_H-M   'P 1'
#
loop_
_entity.id
_entity.type
_entity.pdbx_description
1 polymer ?
#
loop_
_entity_poly.entity_id
_entity_poly.type
_entity_poly.pdbx_seq_one_letter_code
_entity_poly.pdbx_strand_id
1 'polypeptide(L)'
;MKIMTSAKVHPAKVLRAARKTSRRQDYSSSTKRALLDNAQELFAAHGYSGTSLDEVVAAARVTKGALYHHFPSKLALFESVFDRLQDSTTRQIQKRIDASDDPWERAQIGLESFLEVCREPHFRRICLQEAPAAL
;
A
#
# COMPACT_ATOMS: atom_id res chain seq x y z
N MET A 1 19.61 -4.39 -53.53
CA MET A 1 20.04 -3.64 -52.33
C MET A 1 18.80 -3.01 -51.69
N LYS A 2 18.29 -3.58 -50.59
CA LYS A 2 17.06 -3.13 -49.90
C LYS A 2 17.39 -1.90 -49.05
N ILE A 3 16.69 -0.78 -49.25
CA ILE A 3 16.65 0.33 -48.30
C ILE A 3 15.24 0.36 -47.70
N MET A 4 15.19 0.12 -46.39
CA MET A 4 13.99 0.06 -45.57
C MET A 4 13.44 1.49 -45.38
N THR A 5 12.17 1.68 -45.74
CA THR A 5 11.44 2.93 -45.53
C THR A 5 11.14 3.13 -44.04
N SER A 6 11.68 4.21 -43.48
CA SER A 6 11.45 4.66 -42.10
C SER A 6 10.01 5.14 -41.92
N ALA A 7 9.25 4.46 -41.06
CA ALA A 7 7.90 4.84 -40.70
C ALA A 7 7.92 6.10 -39.81
N LYS A 8 7.52 7.25 -40.36
CA LYS A 8 7.24 8.48 -39.59
C LYS A 8 6.05 8.23 -38.65
N VAL A 9 6.33 7.99 -37.38
CA VAL A 9 5.30 7.98 -36.34
C VAL A 9 4.78 9.41 -36.15
N HIS A 10 3.47 9.62 -36.40
CA HIS A 10 2.83 10.93 -36.28
C HIS A 10 2.82 11.41 -34.81
N PRO A 11 3.24 12.65 -34.50
CA PRO A 11 3.43 13.13 -33.11
C PRO A 11 2.14 13.12 -32.28
N ALA A 12 0.97 13.34 -32.89
CA ALA A 12 -0.33 13.23 -32.22
C ALA A 12 -0.70 11.80 -31.77
N LYS A 13 -0.18 10.78 -32.47
CA LYS A 13 -0.43 9.36 -32.15
C LYS A 13 0.39 8.93 -30.93
N VAL A 14 1.62 9.45 -30.81
CA VAL A 14 2.51 9.24 -29.65
C VAL A 14 1.91 9.88 -28.39
N LEU A 15 1.46 11.13 -28.47
CA LEU A 15 0.85 11.84 -27.34
C LEU A 15 -0.47 11.19 -26.87
N ARG A 16 -1.31 10.69 -27.79
CA ARG A 16 -2.54 9.94 -27.45
C ARG A 16 -2.24 8.61 -26.76
N ALA A 17 -1.23 7.87 -27.23
CA ALA A 17 -0.82 6.61 -26.63
C ALA A 17 -0.24 6.83 -25.22
N ALA A 18 0.64 7.82 -25.04
CA ALA A 18 1.18 8.21 -23.74
C ALA A 18 0.08 8.61 -22.74
N ARG A 19 -0.91 9.41 -23.19
CA ARG A 19 -2.07 9.83 -22.36
C ARG A 19 -3.03 8.69 -22.03
N LYS A 20 -3.06 7.61 -22.83
CA LYS A 20 -3.84 6.40 -22.53
C LYS A 20 -3.12 5.52 -21.50
N THR A 21 -1.79 5.42 -21.59
CA THR A 21 -0.96 4.69 -20.62
C THR A 21 -0.98 5.36 -19.24
N SER A 22 -0.83 6.69 -19.16
CA SER A 22 -0.90 7.40 -17.87
C SER A 22 -2.27 7.23 -17.20
N ARG A 23 -3.38 7.42 -17.93
CA ARG A 23 -4.74 7.19 -17.36
C ARG A 23 -4.95 5.76 -16.84
N ARG A 24 -4.38 4.76 -17.52
CA ARG A 24 -4.43 3.36 -17.05
C ARG A 24 -3.61 3.16 -15.78
N GLN A 25 -2.42 3.76 -15.70
CA GLN A 25 -1.57 3.73 -14.51
C GLN A 25 -2.23 4.46 -13.33
N ASP A 26 -2.81 5.63 -13.57
CA ASP A 26 -3.52 6.42 -12.55
C ASP A 26 -4.69 5.61 -11.97
N TYR A 27 -5.51 4.99 -12.83
CA TYR A 27 -6.62 4.13 -12.42
C TYR A 27 -6.15 2.87 -11.66
N SER A 28 -5.07 2.25 -12.12
CA SER A 28 -4.45 1.09 -11.47
C SER A 28 -3.94 1.48 -10.06
N SER A 29 -3.31 2.65 -9.93
CA SER A 29 -2.82 3.17 -8.65
C SER A 29 -3.97 3.52 -7.69
N SER A 30 -5.05 4.13 -8.18
CA SER A 30 -6.22 4.45 -7.35
C SER A 30 -6.95 3.19 -6.89
N THR A 31 -7.04 2.19 -7.76
CA THR A 31 -7.61 0.88 -7.43
C THR A 31 -6.80 0.20 -6.32
N LYS A 32 -5.47 0.12 -6.48
CA LYS A 32 -4.58 -0.45 -5.45
C LYS A 32 -4.74 0.28 -4.12
N ARG A 33 -4.80 1.62 -4.13
CA ARG A 33 -4.98 2.42 -2.92
C ARG A 33 -6.33 2.13 -2.24
N ALA A 34 -7.42 2.15 -2.99
CA ALA A 34 -8.76 1.87 -2.47
C ALA A 34 -8.84 0.47 -1.84
N LEU A 35 -8.22 -0.53 -2.47
CA LEU A 35 -8.13 -1.88 -1.92
C LEU A 35 -7.36 -1.90 -0.59
N LEU A 36 -6.19 -1.26 -0.53
CA LEU A 36 -5.39 -1.23 0.71
C LEU A 36 -6.09 -0.47 1.84
N ASP A 37 -6.72 0.67 1.54
CA ASP A 37 -7.44 1.48 2.52
C ASP A 37 -8.58 0.67 3.16
N ASN A 38 -9.43 0.06 2.34
CA ASN A 38 -10.55 -0.73 2.83
C ASN A 38 -10.11 -2.04 3.50
N ALA A 39 -9.07 -2.70 2.97
CA ALA A 39 -8.52 -3.91 3.59
C ALA A 39 -7.94 -3.62 4.97
N GLN A 40 -7.25 -2.50 5.16
CA GLN A 40 -6.74 -2.11 6.47
C GLN A 40 -7.86 -1.93 7.49
N GLU A 41 -8.93 -1.22 7.13
CA GLU A 41 -10.06 -1.03 8.04
C GLU A 41 -10.73 -2.37 8.39
N LEU A 42 -10.95 -3.23 7.40
CA LEU A 42 -11.58 -4.54 7.63
C LEU A 42 -10.70 -5.48 8.45
N PHE A 43 -9.40 -5.56 8.17
CA PHE A 43 -8.47 -6.34 8.99
C PHE A 43 -8.35 -5.81 10.42
N ALA A 44 -8.40 -4.48 10.60
CA ALA A 44 -8.42 -3.88 11.93
C ALA A 44 -9.73 -4.16 12.69
N ALA A 45 -10.88 -4.21 11.99
CA ALA A 45 -12.17 -4.46 12.62
C ALA A 45 -12.45 -5.95 12.89
N HIS A 46 -12.08 -6.82 11.96
CA HIS A 46 -12.50 -8.23 11.93
C HIS A 46 -11.33 -9.23 12.04
N GLY A 47 -10.09 -8.74 12.06
CA GLY A 47 -8.89 -9.58 11.99
C GLY A 47 -8.66 -10.16 10.59
N TYR A 48 -7.54 -10.85 10.43
CA TYR A 48 -7.18 -11.53 9.18
C TYR A 48 -8.23 -12.60 8.87
N SER A 49 -8.43 -13.58 9.76
CA SER A 49 -9.34 -14.72 9.51
C SER A 49 -10.78 -14.29 9.25
N GLY A 50 -11.28 -13.27 9.95
CA GLY A 50 -12.65 -12.77 9.85
C GLY A 50 -12.96 -11.91 8.61
N THR A 51 -11.95 -11.54 7.82
CA THR A 51 -12.14 -10.68 6.63
C THR A 51 -12.09 -11.50 5.34
N SER A 52 -13.06 -11.35 4.44
CA SER A 52 -13.05 -11.97 3.12
C SER A 52 -12.61 -11.01 2.01
N LEU A 53 -12.06 -11.56 0.91
CA LEU A 53 -11.73 -10.74 -0.27
C LEU A 53 -12.99 -10.15 -0.92
N ASP A 54 -14.13 -10.81 -0.79
CA ASP A 54 -15.41 -10.34 -1.35
C ASP A 54 -15.93 -9.10 -0.60
N GLU A 55 -15.75 -9.04 0.73
CA GLU A 55 -16.03 -7.84 1.51
C GLU A 55 -15.11 -6.68 1.13
N VAL A 56 -13.81 -6.94 0.94
CA VAL A 56 -12.84 -5.90 0.54
C VAL A 56 -13.21 -5.30 -0.81
N VAL A 57 -13.52 -6.12 -1.83
CA VAL A 57 -13.88 -5.60 -3.16
C VAL A 57 -15.19 -4.82 -3.13
N ALA A 58 -16.15 -5.25 -2.32
CA ALA A 58 -17.43 -4.57 -2.15
C ALA A 58 -17.22 -3.18 -1.50
N ALA A 59 -16.44 -3.13 -0.40
CA ALA A 59 -16.11 -1.89 0.30
C ALA A 59 -15.32 -0.91 -0.59
N ALA A 60 -14.32 -1.43 -1.32
CA ALA A 60 -13.50 -0.64 -2.24
C ALA A 60 -14.24 -0.26 -3.55
N ARG A 61 -15.42 -0.84 -3.82
CA ARG A 61 -16.22 -0.65 -5.05
C ARG A 61 -15.42 -0.99 -6.32
N VAL A 62 -14.68 -2.10 -6.27
CA VAL A 62 -13.89 -2.60 -7.41
C VAL A 62 -14.30 -4.02 -7.77
N THR A 63 -13.82 -4.52 -8.90
CA THR A 63 -14.09 -5.91 -9.30
C THR A 63 -13.10 -6.87 -8.66
N LYS A 64 -13.53 -8.13 -8.50
CA LYS A 64 -12.65 -9.23 -8.03
C LYS A 64 -11.43 -9.45 -8.94
N GLY A 65 -11.61 -9.28 -10.25
CA GLY A 65 -10.50 -9.32 -11.21
C GLY A 65 -9.49 -8.18 -11.01
N ALA A 66 -9.94 -6.98 -10.64
CA ALA A 66 -9.06 -5.87 -10.31
C ALA A 66 -8.27 -6.13 -9.02
N LEU A 67 -8.88 -6.77 -8.01
CA LEU A 67 -8.16 -7.20 -6.82
C LEU A 67 -7.06 -8.21 -7.16
N TYR A 68 -7.40 -9.29 -7.87
CA TYR A 68 -6.42 -10.33 -8.21
C TYR A 68 -5.31 -9.85 -9.14
N HIS A 69 -5.54 -8.76 -9.90
CA HIS A 69 -4.48 -8.11 -10.66
C HIS A 69 -3.39 -7.49 -9.77
N HIS A 70 -3.76 -7.02 -8.57
CA HIS A 70 -2.85 -6.38 -7.62
C HIS A 70 -2.35 -7.31 -6.52
N PHE A 71 -3.22 -8.18 -6.03
CA PHE A 71 -2.97 -9.06 -4.89
C PHE A 71 -3.43 -10.47 -5.25
N PRO A 72 -2.49 -11.41 -5.51
CA PRO A 72 -2.85 -12.75 -5.97
C PRO A 72 -3.60 -13.57 -4.90
N SER A 73 -3.51 -13.17 -3.63
CA SER A 73 -4.14 -13.85 -2.51
C SER A 73 -4.53 -12.87 -1.40
N LYS A 74 -5.34 -13.35 -0.46
CA LYS A 74 -5.66 -12.62 0.78
C LYS A 74 -4.41 -12.35 1.62
N LEU A 75 -3.49 -13.32 1.67
CA LEU A 75 -2.20 -13.16 2.33
C LEU A 75 -1.39 -12.02 1.71
N ALA A 76 -1.27 -11.97 0.38
CA ALA A 76 -0.53 -10.91 -0.30
C ALA A 76 -1.14 -9.51 -0.08
N LEU A 77 -2.47 -9.43 0.00
CA LEU A 77 -3.16 -8.19 0.37
C LEU A 77 -2.87 -7.80 1.84
N PHE A 78 -2.88 -8.77 2.75
CA PHE A 78 -2.59 -8.54 4.17
C PHE A 78 -1.13 -8.12 4.39
N GLU A 79 -0.16 -8.81 3.79
CA GLU A 79 1.26 -8.41 3.76
C GLU A 79 1.42 -6.97 3.29
N SER A 80 0.74 -6.59 2.20
CA SER A 80 0.83 -5.23 1.68
C SER A 80 0.22 -4.17 2.62
N VAL A 81 -0.80 -4.53 3.42
CA VAL A 81 -1.35 -3.65 4.47
C VAL A 81 -0.38 -3.55 5.65
N PHE A 82 0.19 -4.68 6.07
CA PHE A 82 1.17 -4.76 7.14
C PHE A 82 2.41 -3.91 6.81
N ASP A 83 3.01 -4.13 5.63
CA ASP A 83 4.17 -3.36 5.14
C ASP A 83 3.86 -1.87 5.13
N ARG A 84 2.68 -1.48 4.63
CA ARG A 84 2.26 -0.07 4.58
C ARG A 84 2.21 0.57 5.97
N LEU A 85 1.69 -0.16 6.97
CA LEU A 85 1.63 0.33 8.34
C LEU A 85 3.02 0.44 8.96
N GLN A 86 3.87 -0.57 8.80
CA GLN A 86 5.25 -0.55 9.28
C GLN A 86 6.04 0.61 8.65
N ASP A 87 5.92 0.79 7.34
CA ASP A 87 6.58 1.85 6.59
C ASP A 87 6.15 3.24 7.05
N SER A 88 4.84 3.47 7.18
CA SER A 88 4.29 4.76 7.58
C SER A 88 4.76 5.13 8.98
N THR A 89 4.65 4.17 9.90
CA THR A 89 5.10 4.27 11.29
C THR A 89 6.59 4.54 11.39
N THR A 90 7.40 3.76 10.68
CA THR A 90 8.87 3.90 10.69
C THR A 90 9.27 5.30 10.23
N ARG A 91 8.64 5.80 9.15
CA ARG A 91 8.88 7.18 8.67
C ARG A 91 8.48 8.24 9.69
N GLN A 92 7.38 8.04 10.41
CA GLN A 92 6.93 8.97 11.46
C GLN A 92 7.88 9.00 12.64
N ILE A 93 8.31 7.83 13.14
CA ILE A 93 9.27 7.71 14.24
C ILE A 93 10.61 8.33 13.84
N GLN A 94 11.11 7.98 12.65
CA GLN A 94 12.38 8.50 12.13
C GLN A 94 12.37 10.04 12.05
N LYS A 95 11.27 10.63 11.55
CA LYS A 95 11.13 12.09 11.48
C LYS A 95 11.21 12.76 12.85
N ARG A 96 10.70 12.12 13.91
CA ARG A 96 10.80 12.65 15.28
C ARG A 96 12.20 12.51 15.84
N ILE A 97 12.84 11.36 15.61
CA ILE A 97 14.23 11.11 16.01
C ILE A 97 15.15 12.16 15.37
N ASP A 98 14.94 12.49 14.10
CA ASP A 98 15.76 13.46 13.36
C ASP A 98 15.56 14.92 13.80
N ALA A 99 14.68 15.19 14.78
CA ALA A 99 14.54 16.50 15.39
C ALA A 99 15.59 16.79 16.48
N SER A 100 16.38 15.79 16.89
CA SER A 100 17.47 15.94 17.86
C SER A 100 18.79 15.39 17.31
N ASP A 101 19.89 16.05 17.69
CA ASP A 101 21.26 15.64 17.41
C ASP A 101 21.91 14.89 18.59
N ASP A 102 21.31 14.91 19.79
CA ASP A 102 21.81 14.20 20.96
C ASP A 102 21.48 12.70 20.89
N PRO A 103 22.46 11.78 20.88
CA PRO A 103 22.21 10.35 20.75
C PRO A 103 21.29 9.78 21.83
N TRP A 104 21.36 10.30 23.06
CA TRP A 104 20.52 9.83 24.15
C TRP A 104 19.06 10.30 24.00
N GLU A 105 18.84 11.58 23.73
CA GLU A 105 17.52 12.12 23.43
C GLU A 105 16.87 11.43 22.22
N ARG A 106 17.64 11.17 21.15
CA ARG A 106 17.18 10.38 19.98
C ARG A 106 16.66 9.00 20.37
N ALA A 107 17.37 8.30 21.26
CA ALA A 107 16.95 6.98 21.74
C ALA A 107 15.65 7.05 22.55
N GLN A 108 15.51 8.07 23.42
CA GLN A 108 14.29 8.28 24.19
C GLN A 108 13.10 8.59 23.28
N ILE A 109 13.25 9.54 22.34
CA ILE A 109 12.20 9.89 21.35
C ILE A 109 11.79 8.67 20.54
N GLY A 110 12.76 7.87 20.10
CA GLY A 110 12.51 6.65 19.33
C GLY A 110 11.68 5.63 20.13
N LEU A 111 12.08 5.36 21.38
CA LEU A 111 11.37 4.43 22.25
C LEU A 111 9.96 4.92 22.58
N GLU A 112 9.80 6.19 22.96
CA GLU A 112 8.49 6.77 23.26
C GLU A 112 7.55 6.74 22.06
N SER A 113 8.04 7.15 20.88
CA SER A 113 7.25 7.13 19.65
C SER A 113 6.87 5.71 19.23
N PHE A 114 7.76 4.74 19.43
CA PHE A 114 7.45 3.33 19.17
C PHE A 114 6.36 2.81 20.13
N LEU A 115 6.45 3.13 21.43
CA LEU A 115 5.44 2.73 22.41
C LEU A 115 4.08 3.39 22.15
N GLU A 116 4.04 4.64 21.66
CA GLU A 116 2.82 5.30 21.21
C GLU A 116 2.16 4.55 20.06
N VAL A 117 2.94 4.23 19.02
CA VAL A 117 2.51 3.48 17.85
C VAL A 117 1.95 2.10 18.24
N CYS A 118 2.60 1.38 19.16
CA CYS A 118 2.11 0.09 19.65
C CYS A 118 0.70 0.19 20.28
N ARG A 119 0.26 1.39 20.68
CA ARG A 119 -1.07 1.63 21.24
C ARG A 119 -2.10 2.07 20.20
N GLU A 120 -1.68 2.44 19.00
CA GLU A 120 -2.59 2.80 17.91
C GLU A 120 -3.45 1.59 17.51
N PRO A 121 -4.78 1.74 17.38
CA PRO A 121 -5.69 0.60 17.19
C PRO A 121 -5.34 -0.28 15.99
N HIS A 122 -5.09 0.33 14.82
CA HIS A 122 -4.75 -0.40 13.60
C HIS A 122 -3.41 -1.10 13.70
N PHE A 123 -2.36 -0.42 14.18
CA PHE A 123 -1.03 -1.02 14.34
C PHE A 123 -1.06 -2.16 15.36
N ARG A 124 -1.68 -1.94 16.52
CA ARG A 124 -1.84 -2.95 17.56
C ARG A 124 -2.58 -4.18 17.04
N ARG A 125 -3.68 -4.00 16.32
CA ARG A 125 -4.46 -5.12 15.78
C ARG A 125 -3.69 -5.85 14.70
N ILE A 126 -3.25 -5.15 13.67
CA ILE A 126 -2.68 -5.78 12.47
C ILE A 126 -1.27 -6.29 12.74
N CYS A 127 -0.38 -5.44 13.25
CA CYS A 127 1.04 -5.78 13.39
C CYS A 127 1.35 -6.60 14.64
N LEU A 128 0.66 -6.36 15.77
CA LEU A 128 0.99 -7.05 17.03
C LEU A 128 0.12 -8.27 17.34
N GLN A 129 -1.12 -8.33 16.83
CA GLN A 129 -2.04 -9.45 17.11
C GLN A 129 -2.18 -10.40 15.92
N GLU A 130 -2.47 -9.86 14.73
CA GLU A 130 -2.81 -10.70 13.57
C GLU A 130 -1.56 -11.18 12.80
N ALA A 131 -0.56 -10.31 12.59
CA ALA A 131 0.64 -10.66 11.83
C ALA A 131 1.40 -11.88 12.38
N PRO A 132 1.63 -12.05 13.71
CA PRO A 132 2.33 -13.22 14.23
C PRO A 132 1.65 -14.57 13.97
N ALA A 133 0.34 -14.57 13.67
CA ALA A 133 -0.42 -15.78 13.37
C ALA A 133 -0.63 -15.99 11.87
N ALA A 134 -0.48 -14.96 11.04
CA ALA A 134 -0.83 -14.96 9.63
C ALA A 134 0.39 -14.92 8.67
N LEU A 135 1.53 -14.38 9.11
CA LEU A 135 2.79 -14.24 8.35
C LEU A 135 3.84 -15.20 8.90
#